data_AF-A0AA88RI91-F1
#
_entry.id   AF-A0AA88RI91-F1
#
_cell.length_a   1.000
_cell.length_b   1.000
_cell.length_c   1.000
_cell.angle_alpha   90.00
_cell.angle_beta   90.00
_cell.angle_gamma   90.00
#
_symmetry.space_group_name_H-M   'P 1'
#
loop_
_entity.id
_entity.type
_entity.pdbx_description
1 polymer ?
#
loop_
_entity_poly.entity_id
_entity_poly.type
_entity_poly.pdbx_seq_one_letter_code
_entity_poly.pdbx_strand_id
1 'polypeptide(L)'
;MITSSFFMSDLMVNHNPFIDHIINKVYYCDISALPNGLESQKGKELLPFVKLIDKFEAICHDIANDDVVFTFRTNKDAPKYKLVRVDLKEPSTWTEVLQETEKDVLESAIAVNGDQMVMSNLSDVKHVLQKRNLERGALLHHLPIEIGSVYDVFVPSKDGTKIPMFIVAKKDIVLDGSHPCLLYAYGGFNISLSPTFSVCRIVLARHLGAVYCIANICGGGEYGEEWHKAGSLAKKQNCFDDFISAAEYLVSAGDT
;
A
#
# COMPACT_ATOMS: atom_id res chain seq x y z
N MET A 1 2.30 10.60 -11.52
CA MET A 1 3.59 11.29 -11.70
C MET A 1 3.46 12.57 -10.90
N ILE A 2 4.04 12.64 -9.70
CA ILE A 2 4.01 13.88 -8.89
C ILE A 2 4.96 14.84 -9.58
N THR A 3 4.49 16.02 -9.99
CA THR A 3 5.40 17.03 -10.56
C THR A 3 6.33 17.52 -9.45
N SER A 4 7.63 17.52 -9.70
CA SER A 4 8.73 17.66 -8.72
C SER A 4 8.79 19.00 -7.96
N SER A 5 7.82 19.89 -8.12
CA SER A 5 7.84 21.25 -7.57
C SER A 5 7.23 21.35 -6.18
N PHE A 6 6.41 20.38 -5.75
CA PHE A 6 5.70 20.44 -4.48
C PHE A 6 6.12 19.30 -3.55
N PHE A 7 6.33 19.64 -2.27
CA PHE A 7 6.48 18.67 -1.20
C PHE A 7 5.23 18.68 -0.33
N MET A 8 4.54 17.55 -0.24
CA MET A 8 3.37 17.35 0.61
C MET A 8 3.79 16.63 1.88
N SER A 9 3.31 17.10 3.03
CA SER A 9 3.54 16.47 4.33
C SER A 9 2.21 16.25 5.04
N ASP A 10 2.02 15.01 5.50
CA ASP A 10 0.84 14.62 6.25
C ASP A 10 1.16 14.43 7.73
N LEU A 11 0.38 15.09 8.59
CA LEU A 11 0.40 14.80 10.02
C LEU A 11 -0.81 13.93 10.34
N MET A 12 -0.56 12.64 10.51
CA MET A 12 -1.59 11.67 10.90
C MET A 12 -1.69 11.60 12.42
N VAL A 13 -2.92 11.65 12.94
CA VAL A 13 -3.19 11.41 14.36
C VAL A 13 -4.21 10.29 14.45
N ASN A 14 -3.83 9.22 15.14
CA ASN A 14 -4.78 8.18 15.53
C ASN A 14 -5.37 8.60 16.88
N HIS A 15 -6.53 9.26 16.85
CA HIS A 15 -7.18 9.73 18.06
C HIS A 15 -8.29 8.74 18.45
N ASN A 16 -8.10 8.08 19.60
CA ASN A 16 -9.10 7.38 20.40
C ASN A 16 -9.23 5.86 20.15
N PRO A 17 -9.02 4.98 21.17
CA PRO A 17 -9.26 3.53 21.07
C PRO A 17 -10.73 3.11 20.86
N PHE A 18 -11.63 4.08 20.65
CA PHE A 18 -13.06 3.86 20.40
C PHE A 18 -13.55 4.44 19.06
N ILE A 19 -12.69 5.12 18.28
CA ILE A 19 -13.02 5.62 16.94
C ILE A 19 -11.98 5.06 15.96
N ASP A 20 -12.38 4.08 15.17
CA ASP A 20 -11.53 3.26 14.28
C ASP A 20 -11.09 3.97 12.99
N HIS A 21 -11.01 5.31 12.99
CA HIS A 21 -10.79 6.10 11.77
C HIS A 21 -9.59 7.04 11.92
N ILE A 22 -8.56 6.78 11.12
CA ILE A 22 -7.39 7.65 10.97
C ILE A 22 -7.85 8.98 10.36
N ILE A 23 -7.42 10.10 10.95
CA ILE A 23 -7.66 11.46 10.48
C ILE A 23 -6.32 12.19 10.36
N ASN A 24 -6.19 13.11 9.40
CA ASN A 24 -4.93 13.81 9.17
C ASN A 24 -5.10 15.30 8.86
N LYS A 25 -4.00 16.00 8.99
CA LYS A 25 -3.81 17.35 8.45
C LYS A 25 -2.85 17.27 7.27
N VAL A 26 -3.09 18.11 6.27
CA VAL A 26 -2.32 18.15 5.02
C VAL A 26 -1.70 19.53 4.89
N TYR A 27 -0.37 19.55 4.77
CA TYR A 27 0.42 20.76 4.54
C TYR A 27 1.27 20.58 3.29
N TYR A 28 1.47 21.65 2.53
CA TYR A 28 2.33 21.62 1.35
C TYR A 28 3.38 22.72 1.38
N CYS A 29 4.50 22.49 0.71
CA CYS A 29 5.52 23.49 0.45
C CYS A 29 5.82 23.52 -1.05
N ASP A 30 5.72 24.70 -1.66
CA ASP A 30 6.17 24.93 -3.03
C ASP A 30 7.69 25.14 -3.02
N ILE A 31 8.43 24.12 -3.48
CA ILE A 31 9.89 24.16 -3.53
C ILE A 31 10.36 25.14 -4.62
N SER A 32 9.59 25.32 -5.69
CA SER A 32 9.94 26.23 -6.79
C SER A 32 9.89 27.70 -6.38
N ALA A 33 9.08 28.02 -5.37
CA ALA A 33 9.03 29.35 -4.77
C ALA A 33 10.24 29.64 -3.84
N LEU A 34 11.07 28.64 -3.53
CA LEU A 34 12.25 28.83 -2.69
C LEU A 34 13.41 29.36 -3.54
N PRO A 35 14.08 30.46 -3.12
CA PRO A 35 15.29 30.93 -3.79
C PRO A 35 16.32 29.79 -3.82
N ASN A 36 16.89 29.42 -4.97
CA ASN A 36 17.83 28.29 -5.07
C ASN A 36 17.31 26.94 -4.52
N GLY A 37 15.98 26.71 -4.49
CA GLY A 37 15.38 25.47 -4.02
C GLY A 37 15.63 25.19 -2.53
N LEU A 38 15.76 23.91 -2.18
CA LEU A 38 15.96 23.46 -0.79
C LEU A 38 17.26 23.97 -0.15
N GLU A 39 18.29 24.33 -0.94
CA GLU A 39 19.56 24.83 -0.40
C GLU A 39 19.39 26.16 0.37
N SER A 40 18.42 27.01 0.01
CA SER A 40 18.12 28.23 0.79
C SER A 40 17.49 27.98 2.14
N GLN A 41 17.11 26.73 2.42
CA GLN A 41 16.53 26.32 3.69
C GLN A 41 17.57 25.66 4.61
N LYS A 42 18.82 25.51 4.14
CA LYS A 42 19.90 24.96 4.95
C LYS A 42 20.15 25.82 6.19
N GLY A 43 20.01 25.22 7.38
CA GLY A 43 20.15 25.91 8.67
C GLY A 43 18.88 26.60 9.18
N LYS A 44 17.75 26.53 8.46
CA LYS A 44 16.44 26.91 8.98
C LYS A 44 15.78 25.71 9.66
N GLU A 45 15.00 25.97 10.70
CA GLU A 45 14.33 24.92 11.46
C GLU A 45 13.14 24.30 10.71
N LEU A 46 12.42 25.07 9.89
CA LEU A 46 11.19 24.63 9.23
C LEU A 46 11.09 25.16 7.79
N LEU A 47 10.56 24.31 6.91
CA LEU A 47 10.12 24.73 5.58
C LEU A 47 8.86 25.61 5.69
N PRO A 48 8.63 26.54 4.75
CA PRO A 48 7.47 27.42 4.75
C PRO A 48 6.21 26.66 4.29
N PHE A 49 5.70 25.78 5.15
CA PHE A 49 4.50 25.00 4.89
C PHE A 49 3.24 25.86 4.88
N VAL A 50 2.41 25.66 3.86
CA VAL A 50 1.06 26.19 3.74
C VAL A 50 0.07 25.13 4.19
N LYS A 51 -0.94 25.56 4.96
CA LYS A 51 -1.94 24.66 5.54
C LYS A 51 -3.10 24.46 4.58
N LEU A 52 -3.17 23.31 3.93
CA LEU A 52 -4.29 22.98 3.03
C LEU A 52 -5.48 22.43 3.83
N ILE A 53 -5.21 21.52 4.76
CA ILE A 53 -6.20 20.97 5.70
C ILE A 53 -5.61 21.08 7.11
N ASP A 54 -6.10 22.01 7.93
CA ASP A 54 -5.58 22.26 9.29
C ASP A 54 -6.48 21.72 10.41
N LYS A 55 -7.44 20.85 10.08
CA LYS A 55 -8.37 20.24 11.04
C LYS A 55 -8.44 18.73 10.85
N PHE A 56 -8.58 18.00 11.95
CA PHE A 56 -8.74 16.56 11.97
C PHE A 56 -10.21 16.17 11.75
N GLU A 57 -10.75 16.44 10.56
CA GLU A 57 -12.16 16.17 10.22
C GLU A 57 -12.36 14.90 9.38
N ALA A 58 -11.35 14.54 8.59
CA ALA A 58 -11.39 13.46 7.64
C ALA A 58 -9.96 12.98 7.36
N ILE A 59 -9.84 11.84 6.69
CA ILE A 59 -8.59 11.47 6.04
C ILE A 59 -8.55 12.09 4.65
N CYS A 60 -7.37 12.53 4.23
CA CYS A 60 -7.10 13.05 2.91
C CYS A 60 -5.73 12.54 2.47
N HIS A 61 -5.70 11.66 1.49
CA HIS A 61 -4.48 11.04 0.98
C HIS A 61 -4.23 11.52 -0.44
N ASP A 62 -3.04 12.08 -0.70
CA ASP A 62 -2.67 12.56 -2.02
C ASP A 62 -2.47 11.39 -2.99
N ILE A 63 -2.98 11.55 -4.21
CA ILE A 63 -2.92 10.51 -5.25
C ILE A 63 -2.00 10.96 -6.39
N ALA A 64 -2.17 12.21 -6.82
CA ALA A 64 -1.41 12.84 -7.88
C ALA A 64 -1.71 14.34 -7.93
N ASN A 65 -0.95 15.07 -8.73
CA ASN A 65 -1.22 16.47 -9.02
C ASN A 65 -0.85 16.80 -10.47
N ASP A 66 -1.61 17.70 -11.08
CA ASP A 66 -1.25 18.38 -12.33
C ASP A 66 -0.89 19.81 -11.97
N ASP A 67 0.42 20.09 -11.85
CA ASP A 67 0.93 21.37 -11.35
C ASP A 67 0.31 21.73 -9.97
N VAL A 68 -0.51 22.78 -9.90
CA VAL A 68 -1.17 23.22 -8.67
C VAL A 68 -2.48 22.50 -8.36
N VAL A 69 -2.95 21.60 -9.22
CA VAL A 69 -4.25 20.93 -9.04
C VAL A 69 -4.05 19.51 -8.52
N PHE A 70 -4.28 19.32 -7.23
CA PHE A 70 -4.07 18.05 -6.53
C PHE A 70 -5.32 17.18 -6.54
N THR A 71 -5.12 15.88 -6.62
CA THR A 71 -6.15 14.84 -6.50
C THR A 71 -5.95 14.10 -5.19
N PHE A 72 -7.01 13.99 -4.40
CA PHE A 72 -7.01 13.32 -3.10
C PHE A 72 -8.08 12.24 -3.01
N ARG A 73 -7.78 11.18 -2.27
CA ARG A 73 -8.78 10.25 -1.72
C ARG A 73 -9.17 10.71 -0.33
N THR A 74 -10.46 10.88 -0.07
CA THR A 74 -10.96 11.35 1.22
C THR A 74 -12.23 10.64 1.65
N ASN A 75 -12.46 10.55 2.96
CA ASN A 75 -13.75 10.11 3.53
C ASN A 75 -14.63 11.28 4.01
N LYS A 76 -14.25 12.52 3.72
CA LYS A 76 -15.04 13.70 4.10
C LYS A 76 -16.42 13.62 3.45
N ASP A 77 -17.46 13.50 4.29
CA ASP A 77 -18.84 13.29 3.87
C ASP A 77 -19.02 12.08 2.93
N ALA A 78 -18.16 11.07 3.06
CA ALA A 78 -18.10 9.89 2.19
C ALA A 78 -17.47 8.68 2.93
N PRO A 79 -18.20 7.95 3.79
CA PRO A 79 -17.63 6.87 4.59
C PRO A 79 -16.96 5.74 3.78
N LYS A 80 -17.35 5.51 2.52
CA LYS A 80 -16.74 4.56 1.58
C LYS A 80 -15.72 5.19 0.63
N TYR A 81 -15.32 6.42 0.95
CA TYR A 81 -14.34 7.23 0.27
C TYR A 81 -14.76 7.70 -1.13
N LYS A 82 -14.24 8.86 -1.50
CA LYS A 82 -14.40 9.48 -2.80
C LYS A 82 -13.07 10.08 -3.29
N LEU A 83 -13.02 10.47 -4.56
CA LEU A 83 -11.90 11.25 -5.10
C LEU A 83 -12.32 12.68 -5.35
N VAL A 84 -11.48 13.61 -4.93
CA VAL A 84 -11.69 15.05 -5.05
C VAL A 84 -10.45 15.72 -5.61
N ARG A 85 -10.64 16.85 -6.27
CA ARG A 85 -9.56 17.73 -6.73
C ARG A 85 -9.67 19.11 -6.12
N VAL A 86 -8.53 19.72 -5.87
CA VAL A 86 -8.39 21.09 -5.36
C VAL A 86 -7.26 21.80 -6.09
N ASP A 87 -7.52 23.02 -6.54
CA ASP A 87 -6.48 23.93 -7.01
C ASP A 87 -5.88 24.64 -5.79
N LEU A 88 -4.56 24.54 -5.60
CA LEU A 88 -3.87 25.19 -4.48
C LEU A 88 -3.96 26.72 -4.53
N LYS A 89 -4.31 27.32 -5.69
CA LYS A 89 -4.61 28.76 -5.82
C LYS A 89 -6.00 29.11 -5.28
N GLU A 90 -6.92 28.14 -5.24
CA GLU A 90 -8.29 28.29 -4.74
C GLU A 90 -8.65 27.17 -3.74
N PRO A 91 -7.94 27.06 -2.60
CA PRO A 91 -7.98 25.87 -1.72
C PRO A 91 -9.33 25.65 -1.00
N SER A 92 -10.27 26.59 -1.13
CA SER A 92 -11.64 26.47 -0.61
C SER A 92 -12.58 25.73 -1.57
N THR A 93 -12.19 25.54 -2.83
CA THR A 93 -13.04 24.95 -3.87
C THR A 93 -12.56 23.53 -4.17
N TRP A 94 -13.35 22.53 -3.75
CA TRP A 94 -13.07 21.11 -3.96
C TRP A 94 -14.08 20.53 -4.95
N THR A 95 -13.59 19.93 -6.02
CA THR A 95 -14.42 19.32 -7.08
C THR A 95 -14.37 17.81 -6.97
N GLU A 96 -15.52 17.15 -7.01
CA GLU A 96 -15.56 15.69 -7.01
C GLU A 96 -15.16 15.12 -8.37
N VAL A 97 -14.18 14.22 -8.36
CA VAL A 97 -13.75 13.45 -9.55
C VAL A 97 -14.44 12.10 -9.61
N LEU A 98 -14.63 11.48 -8.44
CA LEU A 98 -15.31 10.22 -8.30
C LEU A 98 -16.18 10.28 -7.05
N GLN A 99 -17.48 10.13 -7.23
CA GLN A 99 -18.44 10.06 -6.13
C GLN A 99 -18.29 8.76 -5.34
N GLU A 100 -18.64 8.82 -4.05
CA GLU A 100 -18.79 7.62 -3.22
C GLU A 100 -19.83 6.68 -3.86
N THR A 101 -19.57 5.37 -3.81
CA THR A 101 -20.54 4.38 -4.30
C THR A 101 -21.40 3.84 -3.17
N GLU A 102 -22.64 3.43 -3.47
CA GLU A 102 -23.55 2.88 -2.46
C GLU A 102 -23.04 1.60 -1.80
N LYS A 103 -22.24 0.80 -2.52
CA LYS A 103 -21.84 -0.55 -2.10
C LYS A 103 -20.36 -0.66 -1.75
N ASP A 104 -19.50 -0.30 -2.69
CA ASP A 104 -18.09 -0.65 -2.65
C ASP A 104 -17.27 0.41 -1.92
N VAL A 105 -16.25 -0.04 -1.18
CA VAL A 105 -15.31 0.86 -0.50
C VAL A 105 -14.14 1.14 -1.43
N LEU A 106 -13.88 2.40 -1.76
CA LEU A 106 -12.67 2.80 -2.45
C LEU A 106 -11.49 2.62 -1.50
N GLU A 107 -10.67 1.59 -1.71
CA GLU A 107 -9.57 1.20 -0.84
C GLU A 107 -8.27 1.92 -1.22
N SER A 108 -7.95 1.97 -2.51
CA SER A 108 -6.79 2.71 -3.00
C SER A 108 -6.98 3.23 -4.43
N ALA A 109 -6.25 4.29 -4.77
CA ALA A 109 -6.12 4.81 -6.13
C ALA A 109 -4.65 5.17 -6.37
N ILE A 110 -4.11 4.81 -7.53
CA ILE A 110 -2.71 5.07 -7.87
C ILE A 110 -2.67 5.63 -9.29
N ALA A 111 -2.09 6.82 -9.46
CA ALA A 111 -1.91 7.40 -10.78
C ALA A 111 -0.85 6.64 -11.60
N VAL A 112 -1.18 6.31 -12.84
CA VAL A 112 -0.34 5.56 -13.78
C VAL A 112 -0.44 6.16 -15.18
N ASN A 113 0.58 5.94 -16.01
CA ASN A 113 0.53 6.27 -17.44
C ASN A 113 0.06 7.72 -17.77
N GLY A 114 0.50 8.71 -17.00
CA GLY A 114 0.17 10.12 -17.21
C GLY A 114 -1.24 10.47 -16.72
N ASP A 115 -2.25 10.25 -17.56
CA ASP A 115 -3.64 10.71 -17.38
C ASP A 115 -4.57 9.64 -16.79
N GLN A 116 -4.02 8.54 -16.28
CA GLN A 116 -4.79 7.37 -15.85
C GLN A 116 -4.53 7.07 -14.37
N MET A 117 -5.42 6.29 -13.79
CA MET A 117 -5.26 5.72 -12.47
C MET A 117 -5.76 4.28 -12.42
N VAL A 118 -5.14 3.48 -11.58
CA VAL A 118 -5.67 2.18 -11.16
C VAL A 118 -6.33 2.36 -9.81
N MET A 119 -7.60 1.98 -9.75
CA MET A 119 -8.45 2.06 -8.58
C MET A 119 -8.73 0.64 -8.06
N SER A 120 -8.64 0.47 -6.74
CA SER A 120 -8.97 -0.74 -6.00
C SER A 120 -10.18 -0.47 -5.13
N ASN A 121 -11.28 -1.17 -5.42
CA ASN A 121 -12.47 -1.16 -4.59
C ASN A 121 -12.59 -2.49 -3.84
N LEU A 122 -13.00 -2.45 -2.58
CA LEU A 122 -13.45 -3.63 -1.86
C LEU A 122 -14.96 -3.80 -2.08
N SER A 123 -15.33 -4.86 -2.82
CA SER A 123 -16.72 -5.25 -3.10
C SER A 123 -16.92 -6.69 -2.66
N ASP A 124 -17.87 -6.95 -1.75
CA ASP A 124 -18.14 -8.27 -1.19
C ASP A 124 -16.86 -9.02 -0.73
N VAL A 125 -15.99 -8.31 0.01
CA VAL A 125 -14.71 -8.83 0.53
C VAL A 125 -13.71 -9.22 -0.58
N LYS A 126 -13.90 -8.72 -1.80
CA LYS A 126 -13.01 -8.94 -2.94
C LYS A 126 -12.55 -7.62 -3.52
N HIS A 127 -11.29 -7.55 -3.90
CA HIS A 127 -10.80 -6.39 -4.61
C HIS A 127 -11.24 -6.42 -6.07
N VAL A 128 -11.84 -5.33 -6.51
CA VAL A 128 -12.23 -5.09 -7.90
C VAL A 128 -11.35 -3.96 -8.41
N LEU A 129 -10.51 -4.30 -9.40
CA LEU A 129 -9.64 -3.32 -10.04
C LEU A 129 -10.29 -2.67 -11.25
N GLN A 130 -10.09 -1.36 -11.35
CA GLN A 130 -10.56 -0.55 -12.46
C GLN A 130 -9.45 0.39 -12.91
N LYS A 131 -9.28 0.52 -14.21
CA LYS A 131 -8.49 1.58 -14.82
C LYS A 131 -9.42 2.73 -15.16
N ARG A 132 -9.11 3.93 -14.69
CA ARG A 132 -9.93 5.14 -14.88
C ARG A 132 -9.06 6.30 -15.37
N ASN A 133 -9.68 7.29 -15.99
CA ASN A 133 -9.04 8.57 -16.27
C ASN A 133 -8.89 9.35 -14.94
N LEU A 134 -7.72 9.92 -14.69
CA LEU A 134 -7.36 10.58 -13.43
C LEU A 134 -8.14 11.87 -13.22
N GLU A 135 -8.36 12.65 -14.26
CA GLU A 135 -9.02 13.97 -14.18
C GLU A 135 -10.54 13.86 -14.07
N ARG A 136 -11.15 13.03 -14.92
CA ARG A 136 -12.62 12.92 -15.06
C ARG A 136 -13.21 11.77 -14.26
N GLY A 137 -12.38 10.90 -13.68
CA GLY A 137 -12.82 9.68 -13.01
C GLY A 137 -13.47 8.65 -13.93
N ALA A 138 -13.51 8.90 -15.24
CA ALA A 138 -14.21 8.06 -16.22
C ALA A 138 -13.61 6.65 -16.26
N LEU A 139 -14.46 5.63 -16.25
CA LEU A 139 -14.03 4.24 -16.39
C LEU A 139 -13.46 4.00 -17.80
N LEU A 140 -12.23 3.52 -17.86
CA LEU A 140 -11.57 3.14 -19.11
C LEU A 140 -11.68 1.62 -19.32
N HIS A 141 -11.30 0.83 -18.29
CA HIS A 141 -11.35 -0.63 -18.35
C HIS A 141 -11.59 -1.22 -16.96
N HIS A 142 -12.38 -2.30 -16.89
CA HIS A 142 -12.27 -3.23 -15.76
C HIS A 142 -10.99 -4.05 -15.91
N LEU A 143 -10.26 -4.23 -14.82
CA LEU A 143 -9.09 -5.11 -14.78
C LEU A 143 -9.54 -6.39 -14.07
N PRO A 144 -10.06 -7.39 -14.81
CA PRO A 144 -10.60 -8.59 -14.17
C PRO A 144 -9.47 -9.29 -13.43
N ILE A 145 -9.52 -9.33 -12.11
CA ILE A 145 -8.59 -10.14 -11.34
C ILE A 145 -9.16 -11.55 -11.42
N GLU A 146 -8.58 -12.38 -12.29
CA GLU A 146 -8.73 -13.82 -12.09
C GLU A 146 -8.18 -14.08 -10.69
N ILE A 147 -9.05 -14.52 -9.79
CA ILE A 147 -8.67 -14.86 -8.43
C ILE A 147 -7.52 -15.84 -8.56
N GLY A 148 -6.31 -15.37 -8.27
CA GLY A 148 -5.14 -16.22 -8.18
C GLY A 148 -5.37 -17.28 -7.10
N SER A 149 -4.57 -18.33 -7.12
CA SER A 149 -4.59 -19.28 -6.01
C SER A 149 -3.87 -18.64 -4.83
N VAL A 150 -4.54 -18.60 -3.68
CA VAL A 150 -3.90 -18.35 -2.38
C VAL A 150 -4.02 -19.64 -1.58
N TYR A 151 -2.89 -20.19 -1.17
CA TYR A 151 -2.85 -21.35 -0.27
C TYR A 151 -1.72 -21.19 0.73
N ASP A 152 -1.90 -21.80 1.89
CA ASP A 152 -0.88 -21.87 2.93
C ASP A 152 -0.10 -23.18 2.87
N VAL A 153 1.18 -23.09 3.22
CA VAL A 153 2.06 -24.23 3.44
C VAL A 153 2.81 -24.04 4.76
N PHE A 154 3.23 -25.15 5.36
CA PHE A 154 4.12 -25.13 6.52
C PHE A 154 5.50 -25.61 6.12
N VAL A 155 6.48 -24.71 6.24
CA VAL A 155 7.88 -24.96 5.92
C VAL A 155 8.66 -25.31 7.19
N PRO A 156 9.39 -26.43 7.24
CA PRO A 156 10.27 -26.70 8.38
C PRO A 156 11.47 -25.74 8.35
N SER A 157 11.68 -25.02 9.46
CA SER A 157 12.91 -24.26 9.72
C SER A 157 14.06 -25.18 10.11
N LYS A 158 15.27 -24.62 10.23
CA LYS A 158 16.50 -25.34 10.58
C LYS A 158 16.40 -26.10 11.91
N ASP A 159 15.65 -25.57 12.88
CA ASP A 159 15.43 -26.22 14.18
C ASP A 159 14.20 -27.15 14.21
N GLY A 160 13.54 -27.32 13.07
CA GLY A 160 12.32 -28.13 12.91
C GLY A 160 11.01 -27.39 13.17
N THR A 161 11.05 -26.11 13.58
CA THR A 161 9.85 -25.29 13.75
C THR A 161 9.10 -25.13 12.43
N LYS A 162 7.79 -25.27 12.43
CA LYS A 162 6.97 -25.12 11.22
C LYS A 162 6.59 -23.65 11.00
N ILE A 163 7.10 -23.06 9.94
CA ILE A 163 6.86 -21.66 9.54
C ILE A 163 5.69 -21.62 8.55
N PRO A 164 4.59 -20.90 8.85
CA PRO A 164 3.55 -20.70 7.86
C PRO A 164 4.04 -19.80 6.73
N MET A 165 3.64 -20.13 5.51
CA MET A 165 3.91 -19.30 4.34
C MET A 165 2.68 -19.29 3.43
N PHE A 166 2.27 -18.11 3.00
CA PHE A 166 1.25 -17.95 1.97
C PHE A 166 1.90 -17.87 0.60
N ILE A 167 1.39 -18.63 -0.36
CA ILE A 167 1.79 -18.57 -1.76
C ILE A 167 0.63 -17.98 -2.56
N VAL A 168 0.91 -16.91 -3.31
CA VAL A 168 -0.03 -16.19 -4.16
C VAL A 168 0.48 -16.27 -5.59
N ALA A 169 -0.27 -16.94 -6.45
CA ALA A 169 0.11 -17.12 -7.85
C ALA A 169 -1.08 -16.96 -8.78
N LYS A 170 -0.80 -16.82 -10.08
CA LYS A 170 -1.86 -16.79 -11.10
C LYS A 170 -2.68 -18.08 -11.03
N LYS A 171 -3.99 -17.97 -11.25
CA LYS A 171 -4.88 -19.13 -11.30
C LYS A 171 -4.37 -20.12 -12.35
N ASP A 172 -4.40 -21.41 -12.02
CA ASP A 172 -4.01 -22.52 -12.90
C ASP A 172 -2.55 -22.45 -13.42
N ILE A 173 -1.67 -21.71 -12.72
CA ILE A 173 -0.23 -21.73 -13.02
C ILE A 173 0.35 -23.11 -12.71
N VAL A 174 1.21 -23.60 -13.59
CA VAL A 174 1.96 -24.84 -13.36
C VAL A 174 3.27 -24.46 -12.67
N LEU A 175 3.43 -24.90 -11.42
CA LEU A 175 4.63 -24.67 -10.62
C LEU A 175 5.70 -25.70 -11.02
N ASP A 176 6.56 -25.30 -11.96
CA ASP A 176 7.61 -26.14 -12.56
C ASP A 176 9.04 -25.59 -12.37
N GLY A 177 9.19 -24.59 -11.49
CA GLY A 177 10.46 -23.94 -11.21
C GLY A 177 10.93 -22.96 -12.30
N SER A 178 10.04 -22.53 -13.20
CA SER A 178 10.38 -21.56 -14.25
C SER A 178 9.95 -20.12 -13.93
N HIS A 179 9.21 -19.92 -12.84
CA HIS A 179 8.54 -18.64 -12.55
C HIS A 179 9.39 -17.75 -11.63
N PRO A 180 9.47 -16.44 -11.91
CA PRO A 180 10.15 -15.52 -11.01
C PRO A 180 9.39 -15.43 -9.67
N CYS A 181 10.11 -15.50 -8.55
CA CYS A 181 9.51 -15.44 -7.23
C CYS A 181 9.91 -14.19 -6.45
N LEU A 182 8.93 -13.59 -5.77
CA LEU A 182 9.12 -12.55 -4.78
C LEU A 182 8.72 -13.08 -3.40
N LEU A 183 9.72 -13.46 -2.60
CA LEU A 183 9.55 -13.86 -1.20
C LEU A 183 9.67 -12.63 -0.29
N TYR A 184 8.69 -12.44 0.59
CA TYR A 184 8.63 -11.35 1.55
C TYR A 184 8.44 -11.86 2.97
N ALA A 185 9.12 -11.22 3.93
CA ALA A 185 8.91 -11.41 5.35
C ALA A 185 9.28 -10.14 6.11
N TYR A 186 8.85 -10.03 7.37
CA TYR A 186 9.22 -8.94 8.26
C TYR A 186 9.91 -9.44 9.54
N GLY A 187 9.22 -10.30 10.32
CA GLY A 187 9.83 -11.05 11.42
C GLY A 187 10.35 -10.18 12.55
N GLY A 188 9.56 -9.25 13.09
CA GLY A 188 10.00 -8.39 14.18
C GLY A 188 8.86 -7.61 14.83
N PHE A 189 9.13 -7.05 16.01
CA PHE A 189 8.27 -6.11 16.71
C PHE A 189 6.83 -6.61 16.95
N ASN A 190 6.62 -7.93 17.00
CA ASN A 190 5.31 -8.55 17.18
C ASN A 190 4.31 -8.14 16.08
N ILE A 191 4.79 -7.75 14.90
CA ILE A 191 3.96 -7.42 13.73
C ILE A 191 3.60 -8.71 13.01
N SER A 192 2.30 -8.96 12.84
CA SER A 192 1.78 -10.09 12.06
C SER A 192 1.61 -9.69 10.60
N LEU A 193 2.04 -10.57 9.69
CA LEU A 193 1.77 -10.41 8.26
C LEU A 193 0.58 -11.26 7.83
N SER A 194 -0.33 -10.67 7.06
CA SER A 194 -1.42 -11.37 6.38
C SER A 194 -1.33 -11.11 4.87
N PRO A 195 -1.88 -12.00 4.04
CA PRO A 195 -1.95 -11.79 2.59
C PRO A 195 -2.94 -10.66 2.28
N THR A 196 -2.43 -9.44 2.28
CA THR A 196 -3.19 -8.25 1.88
C THR A 196 -3.13 -8.04 0.38
N PHE A 197 -4.16 -7.38 -0.13
CA PHE A 197 -4.22 -7.01 -1.54
C PHE A 197 -3.16 -5.96 -1.89
N SER A 198 -2.56 -6.12 -3.07
CA SER A 198 -1.61 -5.15 -3.61
C SER A 198 -1.69 -5.13 -5.12
N VAL A 199 -1.99 -3.95 -5.68
CA VAL A 199 -2.04 -3.73 -7.14
C VAL A 199 -0.74 -4.16 -7.80
N CYS A 200 0.41 -3.76 -7.22
CA CYS A 200 1.72 -4.10 -7.76
C CYS A 200 1.95 -5.61 -7.83
N ARG A 201 1.59 -6.35 -6.77
CA ARG A 201 1.75 -7.82 -6.73
C ARG A 201 0.85 -8.51 -7.74
N ILE A 202 -0.37 -8.03 -7.93
CA ILE A 202 -1.28 -8.53 -8.97
C ILE A 202 -0.72 -8.28 -10.37
N VAL A 203 -0.14 -7.11 -10.62
CA VAL A 203 0.50 -6.81 -11.91
C VAL A 203 1.69 -7.74 -12.16
N LEU A 204 2.54 -7.96 -11.17
CA LEU A 204 3.66 -8.91 -11.25
C LEU A 204 3.18 -10.34 -11.54
N ALA A 205 2.22 -10.84 -10.78
CA ALA A 205 1.69 -12.19 -10.95
C ALA A 205 1.00 -12.38 -12.31
N ARG A 206 0.23 -11.40 -12.76
CA ARG A 206 -0.53 -11.50 -14.02
C ARG A 206 0.33 -11.34 -15.26
N HIS A 207 1.23 -10.36 -15.27
CA HIS A 207 1.95 -9.96 -16.48
C HIS A 207 3.34 -10.55 -16.58
N LEU A 208 3.97 -10.89 -15.46
CA LEU A 208 5.30 -11.50 -15.43
C LEU A 208 5.27 -12.97 -14.99
N GLY A 209 4.07 -13.51 -14.68
CA GLY A 209 3.94 -14.87 -14.16
C GLY A 209 4.55 -15.04 -12.77
N ALA A 210 4.81 -13.94 -12.04
CA ALA A 210 5.54 -14.01 -10.79
C ALA A 210 4.74 -14.70 -9.67
N VAL A 211 5.41 -15.54 -8.89
CA VAL A 211 4.87 -16.13 -7.67
C VAL A 211 5.23 -15.20 -6.51
N TYR A 212 4.25 -14.84 -5.69
CA TYR A 212 4.46 -13.99 -4.52
C TYR A 212 4.26 -14.78 -3.24
N CYS A 213 5.26 -14.78 -2.36
CA CYS A 213 5.26 -15.57 -1.14
C CYS A 213 5.41 -14.67 0.09
N ILE A 214 4.64 -14.96 1.14
CA ILE A 214 4.74 -14.28 2.44
C ILE A 214 5.15 -15.31 3.47
N ALA A 215 6.38 -15.27 3.96
CA ALA A 215 6.85 -16.11 5.04
C ALA A 215 6.59 -15.44 6.39
N ASN A 216 5.78 -16.08 7.22
CA ASN A 216 5.42 -15.63 8.56
C ASN A 216 6.45 -16.12 9.59
N ILE A 217 7.68 -15.65 9.43
CA ILE A 217 8.85 -16.05 10.23
C ILE A 217 8.74 -15.62 11.70
N CYS A 218 9.54 -16.24 12.58
CA CYS A 218 9.64 -15.86 13.99
C CYS A 218 9.96 -14.37 14.18
N GLY A 219 9.66 -13.83 15.36
CA GLY A 219 9.84 -12.40 15.66
C GLY A 219 8.60 -11.55 15.32
N GLY A 220 7.72 -12.05 14.44
CA GLY A 220 6.39 -11.51 14.21
C GLY A 220 5.38 -11.87 15.31
N GLY A 221 4.11 -11.52 15.09
CA GLY A 221 3.02 -11.70 16.07
C GLY A 221 2.04 -12.83 15.74
N GLU A 222 2.32 -13.65 14.73
CA GLU A 222 1.37 -14.61 14.15
C GLU A 222 0.89 -15.67 15.14
N TYR A 223 1.77 -16.10 16.06
CA TYR A 223 1.43 -17.01 17.15
C TYR A 223 1.60 -16.36 18.54
N GLY A 224 1.54 -15.03 18.61
CA GLY A 224 1.64 -14.27 19.85
C GLY A 224 3.06 -14.17 20.42
N GLU A 225 3.13 -13.87 21.72
CA GLU A 225 4.36 -13.39 22.38
C GLU A 225 5.54 -14.38 22.30
N GLU A 226 5.29 -15.68 22.36
CA GLU A 226 6.35 -16.69 22.29
C GLU A 226 6.97 -16.77 20.90
N TRP A 227 6.17 -16.54 19.85
CA TRP A 227 6.67 -16.41 18.47
C TRP A 227 7.55 -15.18 18.29
N HIS A 228 7.14 -14.06 18.90
CA HIS A 228 7.92 -12.84 18.90
C HIS A 228 9.27 -13.03 19.63
N LYS A 229 9.26 -13.61 20.83
CA LYS A 229 10.48 -13.89 21.61
C LYS A 229 11.40 -14.88 20.91
N ALA A 230 10.86 -15.85 20.18
CA ALA A 230 11.63 -16.83 19.43
C ALA A 230 12.49 -16.22 18.31
N GLY A 231 12.15 -15.01 17.83
CA GLY A 231 12.93 -14.27 16.82
C GLY A 231 13.51 -12.94 17.33
N SER A 232 13.72 -12.78 18.64
CA SER A 232 14.15 -11.51 19.25
C SER A 232 15.50 -11.61 19.95
N LEU A 233 16.22 -10.47 20.01
CA LEU A 233 17.51 -10.32 20.71
C LEU A 233 18.52 -11.41 20.31
N ALA A 234 19.03 -12.17 21.28
CA ALA A 234 19.98 -13.27 21.04
C ALA A 234 19.42 -14.39 20.14
N LYS A 235 18.10 -14.48 19.97
CA LYS A 235 17.45 -15.44 19.06
C LYS A 235 17.13 -14.88 17.68
N LYS A 236 17.61 -13.67 17.35
CA LYS A 236 17.32 -13.02 16.06
C LYS A 236 17.79 -13.86 14.86
N GLN A 237 18.77 -14.73 15.06
CA GLN A 237 19.23 -15.67 14.04
C GLN A 237 18.09 -16.56 13.50
N ASN A 238 17.13 -16.92 14.33
CA ASN A 238 16.00 -17.76 13.93
C ASN A 238 15.18 -17.11 12.81
N CYS A 239 15.01 -15.78 12.81
CA CYS A 239 14.33 -15.08 11.73
C CYS A 239 15.01 -15.30 10.37
N PHE A 240 16.35 -15.31 10.35
CA PHE A 240 17.11 -15.50 9.12
C PHE A 240 17.08 -16.96 8.69
N ASP A 241 17.19 -17.89 9.63
CA ASP A 241 17.11 -19.33 9.37
C ASP A 241 15.72 -19.70 8.84
N ASP A 242 14.65 -19.13 9.39
CA ASP A 242 13.26 -19.29 8.90
C ASP A 242 13.11 -18.77 7.47
N PHE A 243 13.65 -17.59 7.18
CA PHE A 243 13.55 -16.97 5.85
C PHE A 243 14.34 -17.75 4.79
N ILE A 244 15.53 -18.26 5.15
CA ILE A 244 16.33 -19.14 4.29
C ILE A 244 15.57 -20.43 4.03
N SER A 245 14.99 -21.05 5.06
CA SER A 245 14.23 -22.29 4.93
C SER A 245 13.01 -22.12 4.02
N ALA A 246 12.32 -20.97 4.11
CA ALA A 246 11.23 -20.62 3.20
C ALA A 246 11.70 -20.53 1.73
N ALA A 247 12.86 -19.91 1.47
CA ALA A 247 13.42 -19.83 0.13
C ALA A 247 13.86 -21.21 -0.41
N GLU A 248 14.53 -22.01 0.42
CA GLU A 248 14.93 -23.38 0.06
C GLU A 248 13.72 -24.27 -0.26
N TYR A 249 12.65 -24.13 0.52
CA TYR A 249 11.40 -24.84 0.26
C TYR A 249 10.84 -24.52 -1.13
N LEU A 250 10.73 -23.24 -1.47
CA LEU A 250 10.20 -22.78 -2.76
C LEU A 250 10.96 -23.37 -3.95
N VAL A 251 12.29 -23.40 -3.86
CA VAL A 251 13.15 -24.04 -4.87
C VAL A 251 12.93 -25.55 -4.92
N SER A 252 12.83 -26.21 -3.77
CA SER A 252 12.68 -27.67 -3.69
C SER A 252 11.31 -28.19 -4.13
N ALA A 253 10.26 -27.40 -3.90
CA ALA A 253 8.88 -27.74 -4.24
C ALA A 253 8.58 -27.56 -5.73
N GLY A 254 9.49 -26.92 -6.47
CA GLY A 254 9.27 -26.53 -7.87
C GLY A 254 8.36 -25.31 -8.00
N ASP A 255 8.17 -24.55 -6.93
CA ASP A 255 7.36 -23.33 -6.98
C ASP A 255 8.08 -22.22 -7.77
N THR A 256 9.42 -22.27 -7.83
CA THR A 256 10.30 -21.20 -8.35
C THR A 256 11.61 -21.73 -8.90
#